data_AF-A0A1S9PA27-F1
#
_entry.id   AF-A0A1S9PA27-F1
#
_cell.length_a   1.000
_cell.length_b   1.000
_cell.length_c   1.000
_cell.angle_alpha   90.00
_cell.angle_beta   90.00
_cell.angle_gamma   90.00
#
_symmetry.space_group_name_H-M   'P 1'
#
loop_
_entity.id
_entity.type
_entity.pdbx_description
1 polymer ?
#
loop_
_entity_poly.entity_id
_entity_poly.type
_entity_poly.pdbx_seq_one_letter_code
_entity_poly.pdbx_strand_id
1 'polypeptide(L)'
;MNEFGNGIVYPYKTTPVNGDSLWKNPNNFVYTKLKTAFLKPAGQLPDWDDRPVFSNWEDCIVLDPADTVYKSFLLNQARLHIQNIPASSGICIDRLDWMRFYNSNGNDGVSMVGTQKTRSLLLSWKNLMEPLGRIMHDAHKVIFCNPLDRRIDLMQHIDGIYDEFGYMASSLNLCAQMAFFKPIIAWTASKENLMPDPDAYFQRHLYLGAFLTAPYPGNDHCILPDAEAEKYYLDYGPMLTAIKEREWLLAPHVVQVINGPAKANAFKANGKVVIPVVLGGGTGKASVMLRLPFTALNKKKLQIKVLYPGQAKWQVLKNNTPFAQTLKLDVPLKRGCALISID
;
A
#
# COMPACT_ATOMS: atom_id res chain seq x y z
N MET A 1 -3.99 -12.81 7.49
CA MET A 1 -4.80 -13.75 6.69
C MET A 1 -4.15 -15.12 6.57
N ASN A 2 -2.82 -15.19 6.43
CA ASN A 2 -2.10 -16.46 6.41
C ASN A 2 -1.54 -16.83 7.78
N GLU A 3 -1.43 -15.89 8.73
CA GLU A 3 -0.89 -16.18 10.05
C GLU A 3 -2.02 -16.33 11.08
N PHE A 4 -1.81 -17.22 12.04
CA PHE A 4 -2.74 -17.45 13.13
C PHE A 4 -2.01 -17.69 14.46
N GLY A 5 -2.58 -17.11 15.51
CA GLY A 5 -2.19 -17.32 16.90
C GLY A 5 -1.10 -16.37 17.36
N ASN A 6 -0.61 -16.64 18.57
CA ASN A 6 0.60 -16.09 19.18
C ASN A 6 1.06 -17.18 20.18
N GLY A 7 2.36 -17.44 20.26
CA GLY A 7 2.92 -18.44 21.18
C GLY A 7 2.46 -19.86 20.85
N ILE A 8 2.35 -20.18 19.56
CA ILE A 8 2.03 -21.54 19.13
C ILE A 8 3.25 -22.42 19.38
N VAL A 9 3.04 -23.63 19.86
CA VAL A 9 4.11 -24.57 20.24
C VAL A 9 4.04 -25.79 19.33
N TYR A 10 5.19 -26.35 18.96
CA TYR A 10 5.29 -27.67 18.34
C TYR A 10 6.44 -28.47 18.97
N PRO A 11 6.28 -29.78 19.23
CA PRO A 11 5.04 -30.53 19.12
C PRO A 11 4.03 -30.12 20.20
N TYR A 12 2.74 -30.17 19.88
CA TYR A 12 1.68 -29.89 20.84
C TYR A 12 0.72 -31.06 20.96
N LYS A 13 0.47 -31.49 22.19
CA LYS A 13 -0.56 -32.49 22.50
C LYS A 13 -1.81 -31.75 22.96
N THR A 14 -2.87 -31.82 22.16
CA THR A 14 -4.16 -31.23 22.49
C THR A 14 -4.66 -31.77 23.82
N THR A 15 -5.05 -30.87 24.72
CA THR A 15 -5.71 -31.23 25.97
C THR A 15 -7.24 -31.17 25.79
N PRO A 16 -8.01 -32.02 26.47
CA PRO A 16 -9.46 -31.91 26.44
C PRO A 16 -9.91 -30.56 26.98
N VAL A 17 -10.63 -29.79 26.17
CA VAL A 17 -11.27 -28.53 26.58
C VAL A 17 -12.72 -28.58 26.13
N ASN A 18 -13.64 -28.07 26.96
CA ASN A 18 -15.02 -27.89 26.55
C ASN A 18 -15.08 -27.02 25.27
N GLY A 19 -15.92 -27.40 24.30
CA GLY A 19 -16.04 -26.73 23.00
C GLY A 19 -16.23 -25.21 23.12
N ASP A 20 -17.04 -24.77 24.10
CA ASP A 20 -17.34 -23.34 24.34
C ASP A 20 -16.12 -22.53 24.84
N SER A 21 -15.09 -23.21 25.32
CA SER A 21 -13.84 -22.59 25.82
C SER A 21 -12.64 -22.85 24.92
N LEU A 22 -12.82 -23.54 23.78
CA LEU A 22 -11.72 -23.93 22.92
C LEU A 22 -10.93 -22.72 22.40
N TRP A 23 -11.61 -21.60 22.13
CA TRP A 23 -11.00 -20.36 21.64
C TRP A 23 -10.05 -19.70 22.65
N LYS A 24 -10.13 -20.02 23.94
CA LYS A 24 -9.29 -19.42 24.99
C LYS A 24 -7.84 -19.93 24.96
N ASN A 25 -7.60 -21.07 24.32
CA ASN A 25 -6.26 -21.62 24.16
C ASN A 25 -5.96 -21.73 22.66
N PRO A 26 -5.09 -20.85 22.10
CA PRO A 26 -4.85 -20.80 20.66
C PRO A 26 -4.20 -22.09 20.15
N ASN A 27 -3.35 -22.75 20.96
CA ASN A 27 -2.77 -24.05 20.61
C ASN A 27 -3.87 -25.11 20.49
N ASN A 28 -4.72 -25.30 21.51
CA ASN A 28 -5.82 -26.26 21.42
C ASN A 28 -6.77 -25.95 20.26
N PHE A 29 -7.09 -24.68 20.02
CA PHE A 29 -7.93 -24.28 18.90
C PHE A 29 -7.32 -24.66 17.56
N VAL A 30 -6.07 -24.27 17.30
CA VAL A 30 -5.45 -24.43 15.99
C VAL A 30 -5.17 -25.90 15.66
N TYR A 31 -4.69 -26.68 16.64
CA TYR A 31 -4.42 -28.11 16.47
C TYR A 31 -5.71 -28.96 16.39
N THR A 32 -6.84 -28.46 16.90
CA THR A 32 -8.14 -29.16 16.83
C THR A 32 -8.96 -28.76 15.61
N LYS A 33 -9.01 -27.47 15.27
CA LYS A 33 -9.94 -26.94 14.25
C LYS A 33 -9.27 -26.62 12.92
N LEU A 34 -8.01 -26.19 12.93
CA LEU A 34 -7.34 -25.61 11.76
C LEU A 34 -6.14 -26.43 11.27
N LYS A 35 -5.94 -27.64 11.80
CA LYS A 35 -4.76 -28.47 11.49
C LYS A 35 -4.61 -28.78 9.99
N THR A 36 -5.72 -28.95 9.27
CA THR A 36 -5.71 -29.21 7.81
C THR A 36 -5.22 -28.00 7.01
N ALA A 37 -5.34 -26.79 7.57
CA ALA A 37 -4.90 -25.56 6.93
C ALA A 37 -3.39 -25.32 7.07
N PHE A 38 -2.65 -26.10 7.87
CA PHE A 38 -1.22 -25.84 8.08
C PHE A 38 -0.48 -25.78 6.75
N LEU A 39 0.32 -24.73 6.57
CA LEU A 39 1.23 -24.66 5.45
C LEU A 39 2.35 -25.70 5.67
N LYS A 40 2.44 -26.65 4.73
CA LYS A 40 3.59 -27.55 4.58
C LYS A 40 4.26 -27.26 3.23
N PRO A 41 5.41 -26.58 3.19
CA PRO A 41 6.05 -26.18 1.94
C PRO A 41 6.44 -27.39 1.10
N ALA A 42 5.89 -27.49 -0.11
CA ALA A 42 6.25 -28.54 -1.04
C ALA A 42 7.66 -28.31 -1.62
N GLY A 43 8.46 -29.38 -1.72
CA GLY A 43 9.76 -29.41 -2.40
C GLY A 43 10.88 -28.55 -1.80
N GLN A 44 10.64 -27.82 -0.71
CA GLN A 44 11.66 -26.95 -0.13
C GLN A 44 12.58 -27.67 0.86
N LEU A 45 12.17 -28.80 1.45
CA LEU A 45 13.01 -29.52 2.40
C LEU A 45 12.80 -31.05 2.28
N PRO A 46 13.87 -31.84 2.13
CA PRO A 46 13.78 -33.31 2.11
C PRO A 46 13.33 -33.90 3.47
N ASP A 47 13.42 -33.12 4.56
CA ASP A 47 13.22 -33.58 5.95
C ASP A 47 12.05 -32.87 6.68
N TRP A 48 11.02 -32.39 5.97
CA TRP A 48 9.89 -31.73 6.62
C TRP A 48 9.00 -32.75 7.37
N ASP A 49 9.16 -32.79 8.69
CA ASP A 49 8.60 -33.72 9.69
C ASP A 49 7.21 -33.30 10.22
N ASP A 50 6.29 -32.95 9.32
CA ASP A 50 4.91 -32.52 9.62
C ASP A 50 4.74 -31.21 10.42
N ARG A 51 5.83 -30.55 10.82
CA ARG A 51 5.80 -29.24 11.50
C ARG A 51 4.96 -28.21 10.74
N PRO A 52 4.18 -27.34 11.40
CA PRO A 52 3.68 -26.14 10.75
C PRO A 52 4.84 -25.19 10.45
N VAL A 53 4.72 -24.40 9.39
CA VAL A 53 5.61 -23.26 9.17
C VAL A 53 5.30 -22.21 10.23
N PHE A 54 6.31 -21.80 10.98
CA PHE A 54 6.22 -20.69 11.90
C PHE A 54 6.58 -19.38 11.19
N SER A 55 5.80 -18.34 11.48
CA SER A 55 6.20 -16.98 11.21
C SER A 55 7.28 -16.56 12.18
N ASN A 56 8.11 -15.62 11.76
CA ASN A 56 9.04 -14.90 12.64
C ASN A 56 8.33 -13.93 13.60
N TRP A 57 7.01 -13.77 13.48
CA TRP A 57 6.22 -12.89 14.32
C TRP A 57 5.51 -13.68 15.43
N GLU A 58 5.89 -13.44 16.69
CA GLU A 58 5.21 -13.94 17.91
C GLU A 58 4.88 -15.44 17.91
N ASP A 59 5.72 -16.27 17.29
CA ASP A 59 5.49 -17.72 17.14
C ASP A 59 4.10 -18.04 16.54
N CYS A 60 3.60 -17.20 15.63
CA CYS A 60 2.43 -17.49 14.80
C CYS A 60 2.73 -18.70 13.89
N ILE A 61 1.69 -19.44 13.50
CA ILE A 61 1.81 -20.42 12.41
C ILE A 61 1.16 -19.94 11.12
N VAL A 62 1.67 -20.45 10.00
CA VAL A 62 1.18 -20.11 8.67
C VAL A 62 0.16 -21.15 8.21
N LEU A 63 -0.96 -20.64 7.72
CA LEU A 63 -2.13 -21.36 7.28
C LEU A 63 -2.49 -20.99 5.83
N ASP A 64 -3.11 -21.95 5.15
CA ASP A 64 -3.60 -21.85 3.79
C ASP A 64 -5.05 -21.35 3.76
N PRO A 65 -5.33 -20.15 3.22
CA PRO A 65 -6.64 -19.52 3.28
C PRO A 65 -7.70 -20.17 2.39
N ALA A 66 -7.34 -21.17 1.56
CA ALA A 66 -8.30 -21.97 0.80
C ALA A 66 -8.64 -23.31 1.46
N ASP A 67 -8.05 -23.65 2.61
CA ASP A 67 -8.64 -24.69 3.46
C ASP A 67 -10.07 -24.32 3.83
N THR A 68 -11.02 -25.24 3.67
CA THR A 68 -12.45 -24.94 3.83
C THR A 68 -12.80 -24.47 5.24
N VAL A 69 -12.17 -25.04 6.27
CA VAL A 69 -12.45 -24.70 7.66
C VAL A 69 -11.85 -23.34 7.98
N TYR A 70 -10.58 -23.12 7.60
CA TYR A 70 -9.93 -21.84 7.85
C TYR A 70 -10.53 -20.69 7.04
N LYS A 71 -10.88 -20.92 5.77
CA LYS A 71 -11.62 -19.96 4.94
C LYS A 71 -12.92 -19.54 5.60
N SER A 72 -13.71 -20.52 6.06
CA SER A 72 -14.99 -20.26 6.75
C SER A 72 -14.79 -19.47 8.03
N PHE A 73 -13.73 -19.78 8.79
CA PHE A 73 -13.33 -19.03 9.96
C PHE A 73 -12.99 -17.56 9.62
N LEU A 74 -12.15 -17.31 8.60
CA LEU A 74 -11.77 -15.96 8.17
C LEU A 74 -12.98 -15.14 7.69
N LEU A 75 -13.86 -15.73 6.88
CA LEU A 75 -15.07 -15.06 6.42
C LEU A 75 -16.02 -14.75 7.59
N ASN A 76 -16.06 -15.60 8.62
CA ASN A 76 -16.81 -15.31 9.84
C ASN A 76 -16.18 -14.16 10.64
N GLN A 77 -14.84 -14.11 10.75
CA GLN A 77 -14.14 -12.98 11.38
C GLN A 77 -14.44 -11.65 10.67
N ALA A 78 -14.49 -11.65 9.34
CA ALA A 78 -14.89 -10.46 8.58
C ALA A 78 -16.31 -9.98 8.91
N ARG A 79 -17.28 -10.91 9.01
CA ARG A 79 -18.66 -10.57 9.43
C ARG A 79 -18.71 -10.03 10.86
N LEU A 80 -17.99 -10.67 11.78
CA LEU A 80 -17.91 -10.24 13.18
C LEU A 80 -17.25 -8.86 13.29
N HIS A 81 -16.23 -8.56 12.48
CA HIS A 81 -15.61 -7.24 12.40
C HIS A 81 -16.61 -6.17 11.99
N ILE A 82 -17.37 -6.42 10.93
CA ILE A 82 -18.42 -5.50 10.45
C ILE A 82 -19.48 -5.27 11.54
N GLN A 83 -19.92 -6.34 12.20
CA GLN A 83 -20.97 -6.29 13.21
C GLN A 83 -20.52 -5.56 14.48
N ASN A 84 -19.34 -5.88 14.99
CA ASN A 84 -18.89 -5.44 16.32
C ASN A 84 -18.04 -4.17 16.27
N ILE A 85 -17.47 -3.82 15.11
CA ILE A 85 -16.65 -2.61 14.92
C ILE A 85 -17.20 -1.80 13.72
N PRO A 86 -18.47 -1.38 13.76
CA PRO A 86 -19.11 -0.74 12.60
C PRO A 86 -18.49 0.62 12.25
N ALA A 87 -17.81 1.26 13.20
CA ALA A 87 -17.08 2.52 12.97
C ALA A 87 -15.78 2.34 12.17
N SER A 88 -15.24 1.12 12.07
CA SER A 88 -14.06 0.88 11.25
C SER A 88 -14.39 1.09 9.77
N SER A 89 -13.53 1.80 9.03
CA SER A 89 -13.67 1.95 7.58
C SER A 89 -13.37 0.67 6.82
N GLY A 90 -12.75 -0.35 7.45
CA GLY A 90 -12.34 -1.55 6.75
C GLY A 90 -11.31 -2.39 7.49
N ILE A 91 -10.52 -3.14 6.72
CA ILE A 91 -9.41 -3.96 7.21
C ILE A 91 -8.14 -3.68 6.42
N CYS A 92 -6.99 -3.94 7.03
CA CYS A 92 -5.71 -4.00 6.34
C CYS A 92 -5.12 -5.40 6.51
N ILE A 93 -4.83 -6.07 5.41
CA ILE A 93 -4.30 -7.42 5.39
C ILE A 93 -2.78 -7.38 5.28
N ASP A 94 -2.10 -8.00 6.24
CA ASP A 94 -0.65 -8.10 6.24
C ASP A 94 -0.14 -9.43 5.64
N ARG A 95 1.16 -9.46 5.31
CA ARG A 95 1.94 -10.69 5.00
C ARG A 95 1.61 -11.41 3.70
N LEU A 96 1.52 -10.67 2.60
CA LEU A 96 1.39 -11.27 1.27
C LEU A 96 2.69 -11.96 0.77
N ASP A 97 3.82 -11.84 1.47
CA ASP A 97 5.03 -12.60 1.17
C ASP A 97 4.82 -14.13 1.27
N TRP A 98 3.83 -14.59 2.03
CA TRP A 98 3.45 -16.01 2.08
C TRP A 98 2.92 -16.54 0.74
N MET A 99 2.50 -15.68 -0.20
CA MET A 99 1.91 -16.13 -1.47
C MET A 99 2.88 -16.92 -2.36
N ARG A 100 4.18 -16.81 -2.11
CA ARG A 100 5.23 -17.53 -2.85
C ARG A 100 5.25 -19.05 -2.61
N PHE A 101 4.54 -19.56 -1.61
CA PHE A 101 4.61 -20.97 -1.23
C PHE A 101 3.53 -21.84 -1.89
N TYR A 102 3.85 -23.13 -2.00
CA TYR A 102 2.94 -24.20 -2.36
C TYR A 102 2.73 -25.10 -1.14
N ASN A 103 1.47 -25.33 -0.78
CA ASN A 103 1.09 -26.19 0.32
C ASN A 103 0.90 -27.64 -0.15
N SER A 104 1.68 -28.57 0.41
CA SER A 104 1.60 -30.00 0.12
C SER A 104 0.38 -30.69 0.74
N ASN A 105 -0.28 -30.06 1.72
CA ASN A 105 -1.55 -30.54 2.28
C ASN A 105 -2.75 -30.28 1.37
N GLY A 106 -2.59 -29.47 0.33
CA GLY A 106 -3.67 -29.07 -0.57
C GLY A 106 -3.44 -29.55 -2.00
N ASN A 107 -4.51 -29.51 -2.78
CA ASN A 107 -4.49 -29.68 -4.23
C ASN A 107 -5.48 -28.69 -4.84
N ASP A 108 -5.01 -27.80 -5.71
CA ASP A 108 -5.88 -26.86 -6.46
C ASP A 108 -6.21 -27.36 -7.89
N GLY A 109 -5.71 -28.55 -8.25
CA GLY A 109 -5.92 -29.17 -9.56
C GLY A 109 -5.00 -28.65 -10.66
N VAL A 110 -4.15 -27.65 -10.40
CA VAL A 110 -3.30 -27.01 -11.42
C VAL A 110 -1.83 -26.86 -10.99
N SER A 111 -1.56 -26.78 -9.69
CA SER A 111 -0.23 -26.60 -9.12
C SER A 111 0.43 -27.93 -8.81
N MET A 112 1.73 -28.01 -9.10
CA MET A 112 2.55 -29.19 -8.85
C MET A 112 3.97 -28.75 -8.50
N VAL A 113 4.60 -29.43 -7.54
CA VAL A 113 6.04 -29.31 -7.25
C VAL A 113 6.68 -30.67 -7.46
N GLY A 114 7.62 -30.76 -8.41
CA GLY A 114 8.11 -32.06 -8.89
C GLY A 114 6.95 -32.86 -9.50
N THR A 115 6.64 -34.02 -8.94
CA THR A 115 5.48 -34.86 -9.32
C THR A 115 4.32 -34.76 -8.32
N GLN A 116 4.48 -34.01 -7.22
CA GLN A 116 3.47 -33.88 -6.17
C GLN A 116 2.49 -32.78 -6.52
N LYS A 117 1.19 -33.11 -6.57
CA LYS A 117 0.11 -32.12 -6.66
C LYS A 117 0.06 -31.30 -5.37
N THR A 118 -0.09 -29.99 -5.51
CA THR A 118 -0.06 -29.04 -4.38
C THR A 118 -1.15 -27.99 -4.51
N ARG A 119 -1.31 -27.13 -3.51
CA ARG A 119 -2.09 -25.90 -3.62
C ARG A 119 -1.18 -24.68 -3.59
N SER A 120 -1.24 -23.83 -4.60
CA SER A 120 -0.55 -22.53 -4.59
C SER A 120 -1.24 -21.57 -3.62
N LEU A 121 -0.49 -20.97 -2.68
CA LEU A 121 -1.08 -19.97 -1.78
C LEU A 121 -1.55 -18.72 -2.52
N LEU A 122 -0.97 -18.40 -3.68
CA LEU A 122 -1.48 -17.36 -4.56
C LEU A 122 -2.90 -17.65 -5.05
N LEU A 123 -3.19 -18.89 -5.44
CA LEU A 123 -4.55 -19.28 -5.83
C LEU A 123 -5.47 -19.36 -4.62
N SER A 124 -4.94 -19.77 -3.47
CA SER A 124 -5.68 -19.74 -2.21
C SER A 124 -6.13 -18.33 -1.83
N TRP A 125 -5.26 -17.34 -1.99
CA TRP A 125 -5.58 -15.93 -1.78
C TRP A 125 -6.72 -15.48 -2.68
N LYS A 126 -6.62 -15.71 -3.99
CA LYS A 126 -7.69 -15.34 -4.94
C LYS A 126 -9.02 -15.99 -4.56
N ASN A 127 -8.99 -17.27 -4.15
CA ASN A 127 -10.15 -18.01 -3.71
C ASN A 127 -10.80 -17.44 -2.43
N LEU A 128 -10.01 -16.93 -1.48
CA LEU A 128 -10.50 -16.25 -0.28
C LEU A 128 -11.01 -14.83 -0.60
N MET A 129 -10.26 -14.08 -1.39
CA MET A 129 -10.48 -12.65 -1.61
C MET A 129 -11.78 -12.36 -2.35
N GLU A 130 -12.24 -13.25 -3.22
CA GLU A 130 -13.51 -13.07 -3.91
C GLU A 130 -14.72 -12.97 -2.95
N PRO A 131 -15.00 -13.97 -2.09
CA PRO A 131 -16.09 -13.84 -1.11
C PRO A 131 -15.80 -12.83 -0.01
N LEU A 132 -14.53 -12.66 0.41
CA LEU A 132 -14.19 -11.64 1.41
C LEU A 132 -14.46 -10.23 0.89
N GLY A 133 -14.03 -9.93 -0.34
CA GLY A 133 -14.26 -8.68 -1.03
C GLY A 133 -15.75 -8.32 -1.03
N ARG A 134 -16.61 -9.26 -1.46
CA ARG A 134 -18.07 -9.07 -1.42
C ARG A 134 -18.57 -8.71 -0.01
N ILE A 135 -18.20 -9.48 1.02
CA ILE A 135 -18.63 -9.22 2.41
C ILE A 135 -18.26 -7.81 2.86
N MET A 136 -17.03 -7.37 2.59
CA MET A 136 -16.54 -6.05 3.01
C MET A 136 -17.19 -4.93 2.19
N HIS A 137 -17.22 -5.07 0.86
CA HIS A 137 -17.73 -4.05 -0.05
C HIS A 137 -19.24 -3.85 0.06
N ASP A 138 -20.02 -4.92 0.26
CA ASP A 138 -21.47 -4.85 0.51
C ASP A 138 -21.79 -4.09 1.81
N ALA A 139 -20.86 -4.09 2.77
CA ALA A 139 -20.94 -3.30 4.01
C ALA A 139 -20.28 -1.92 3.90
N HIS A 140 -19.92 -1.48 2.69
CA HIS A 140 -19.20 -0.23 2.41
C HIS A 140 -17.87 -0.10 3.18
N LYS A 141 -17.14 -1.21 3.30
CA LYS A 141 -15.83 -1.29 3.96
C LYS A 141 -14.71 -1.51 2.95
N VAL A 142 -13.57 -0.86 3.16
CA VAL A 142 -12.38 -0.99 2.30
C VAL A 142 -11.45 -2.13 2.75
N ILE A 143 -10.66 -2.64 1.82
CA ILE A 143 -9.60 -3.60 2.08
C ILE A 143 -8.27 -3.02 1.62
N PHE A 144 -7.37 -2.78 2.57
CA PHE A 144 -5.98 -2.44 2.28
C PHE A 144 -5.10 -3.69 2.43
N CYS A 145 -3.90 -3.68 1.84
CA CYS A 145 -2.91 -4.72 2.10
C CYS A 145 -1.48 -4.22 2.17
N ASN A 146 -0.65 -4.86 3.00
CA ASN A 146 0.79 -4.83 2.90
C ASN A 146 1.24 -5.82 1.82
N PRO A 147 1.76 -5.34 0.68
CA PRO A 147 1.81 -6.13 -0.53
C PRO A 147 2.94 -7.16 -0.51
N LEU A 148 4.11 -6.83 0.06
CA LEU A 148 5.34 -7.64 0.19
C LEU A 148 5.76 -8.48 -1.04
N ASP A 149 4.93 -9.41 -1.50
CA ASP A 149 4.88 -9.94 -2.87
C ASP A 149 4.11 -9.01 -3.83
N ARG A 150 4.85 -8.25 -4.64
CA ARG A 150 4.32 -7.15 -5.47
C ARG A 150 3.80 -7.64 -6.81
N ARG A 151 2.62 -8.26 -6.79
CA ARG A 151 1.92 -8.79 -7.95
C ARG A 151 0.58 -8.12 -8.21
N ILE A 152 0.41 -7.57 -9.41
CA ILE A 152 -0.84 -6.86 -9.79
C ILE A 152 -2.07 -7.78 -9.75
N ASP A 153 -1.91 -9.07 -10.04
CA ASP A 153 -3.01 -10.04 -10.04
C ASP A 153 -3.53 -10.40 -8.64
N LEU A 154 -2.80 -10.07 -7.58
CA LEU A 154 -3.26 -10.21 -6.19
C LEU A 154 -4.18 -9.06 -5.77
N MET A 155 -4.19 -7.96 -6.52
CA MET A 155 -4.83 -6.71 -6.12
C MET A 155 -6.31 -6.64 -6.47
N GLN A 156 -6.89 -7.65 -7.14
CA GLN A 156 -8.25 -7.57 -7.72
C GLN A 156 -9.33 -7.07 -6.74
N HIS A 157 -9.31 -7.54 -5.49
CA HIS A 157 -10.27 -7.16 -4.45
C HIS A 157 -9.69 -6.22 -3.37
N ILE A 158 -8.49 -5.70 -3.60
CA ILE A 158 -7.83 -4.75 -2.72
C ILE A 158 -8.14 -3.33 -3.19
N ASP A 159 -8.51 -2.45 -2.26
CA ASP A 159 -8.85 -1.06 -2.56
C ASP A 159 -7.66 -0.13 -2.45
N GLY A 160 -6.65 -0.46 -1.63
CA GLY A 160 -5.45 0.35 -1.43
C GLY A 160 -4.25 -0.43 -0.90
N ILE A 161 -3.07 0.17 -1.03
CA ILE A 161 -1.82 -0.41 -0.55
C ILE A 161 -1.40 0.27 0.75
N TYR A 162 -1.00 -0.51 1.75
CA TYR A 162 -0.35 -0.03 2.96
C TYR A 162 1.03 -0.69 3.10
N ASP A 163 2.07 -0.07 2.56
CA ASP A 163 3.37 -0.69 2.30
C ASP A 163 4.39 -0.44 3.41
N GLU A 164 4.79 -1.50 4.09
CA GLU A 164 5.83 -1.52 5.13
C GLU A 164 7.19 -1.03 4.64
N PHE A 165 7.53 -1.34 3.39
CA PHE A 165 8.81 -0.99 2.80
C PHE A 165 8.73 0.25 1.92
N GLY A 166 7.71 1.09 2.08
CA GLY A 166 7.48 2.27 1.24
C GLY A 166 8.63 3.29 1.27
N TYR A 167 9.48 3.27 2.29
CA TYR A 167 10.72 4.05 2.34
C TYR A 167 11.79 3.57 1.34
N MET A 168 11.73 2.31 0.88
CA MET A 168 12.65 1.73 -0.09
C MET A 168 12.23 2.08 -1.51
N ALA A 169 13.16 2.61 -2.31
CA ALA A 169 12.87 3.04 -3.68
C ALA A 169 12.29 1.92 -4.56
N SER A 170 12.80 0.69 -4.47
CA SER A 170 12.29 -0.46 -5.23
C SER A 170 10.84 -0.78 -4.85
N SER A 171 10.52 -0.76 -3.56
CA SER A 171 9.16 -1.00 -3.07
C SER A 171 8.21 0.07 -3.57
N LEU A 172 8.55 1.34 -3.33
CA LEU A 172 7.69 2.47 -3.62
C LEU A 172 7.33 2.55 -5.11
N ASN A 173 8.32 2.31 -6.00
CA ASN A 173 8.08 2.30 -7.44
C ASN A 173 7.14 1.16 -7.88
N LEU A 174 7.33 -0.05 -7.34
CA LEU A 174 6.47 -1.19 -7.67
C LEU A 174 5.05 -1.01 -7.12
N CYS A 175 4.92 -0.46 -5.91
CA CYS A 175 3.62 -0.09 -5.35
C CYS A 175 2.93 0.98 -6.21
N ALA A 176 3.67 2.01 -6.67
CA ALA A 176 3.16 3.03 -7.59
C ALA A 176 2.63 2.43 -8.89
N GLN A 177 3.33 1.44 -9.44
CA GLN A 177 2.91 0.72 -10.64
C GLN A 177 1.66 -0.15 -10.41
N MET A 178 1.51 -0.78 -9.25
CA MET A 178 0.31 -1.58 -8.95
C MET A 178 -0.92 -0.71 -8.61
N ALA A 179 -0.69 0.52 -8.14
CA ALA A 179 -1.71 1.43 -7.65
C ALA A 179 -1.92 2.66 -8.55
N PHE A 180 -2.07 2.40 -9.85
CA PHE A 180 -2.50 3.42 -10.82
C PHE A 180 -3.87 4.01 -10.47
N PHE A 181 -4.80 3.17 -10.00
CA PHE A 181 -6.17 3.58 -9.69
C PHE A 181 -6.50 3.43 -8.20
N LYS A 182 -5.48 3.22 -7.37
CA LYS A 182 -5.62 2.92 -5.95
C LYS A 182 -4.73 3.85 -5.12
N PRO A 183 -5.12 4.21 -3.90
CA PRO A 183 -4.24 4.90 -2.97
C PRO A 183 -3.09 4.00 -2.54
N ILE A 184 -1.98 4.65 -2.20
CA ILE A 184 -0.82 4.05 -1.57
C ILE A 184 -0.57 4.85 -0.31
N ILE A 185 -0.42 4.17 0.81
CA ILE A 185 0.13 4.73 2.03
C ILE A 185 1.41 3.95 2.34
N ALA A 186 2.52 4.66 2.46
CA ALA A 186 3.84 4.14 2.73
C ALA A 186 4.18 4.32 4.21
N TRP A 187 4.79 3.29 4.80
CA TRP A 187 5.34 3.36 6.14
C TRP A 187 6.64 4.15 6.12
N THR A 188 6.80 4.96 7.15
CA THR A 188 8.11 5.46 7.59
C THR A 188 8.43 4.64 8.84
N ALA A 189 9.34 3.68 8.77
CA ALA A 189 9.59 2.78 9.92
C ALA A 189 10.24 3.55 11.08
N SER A 190 11.16 4.46 10.79
CA SER A 190 11.80 5.30 11.79
C SER A 190 12.27 6.64 11.21
N LYS A 191 12.69 7.56 12.08
CA LYS A 191 13.21 8.87 11.66
C LYS A 191 14.48 8.76 10.81
N GLU A 192 15.26 7.70 11.00
CA GLU A 192 16.47 7.41 10.23
C GLU A 192 16.16 7.19 8.75
N ASN A 193 14.94 6.72 8.40
CA ASN A 193 14.53 6.57 7.01
C ASN A 193 14.35 7.91 6.27
N LEU A 194 14.19 9.02 7.02
CA LEU A 194 14.15 10.35 6.43
C LEU A 194 15.55 10.83 6.00
N MET A 195 16.61 10.24 6.52
CA MET A 195 17.98 10.67 6.31
C MET A 195 18.58 10.06 5.02
N PRO A 196 19.62 10.70 4.43
CA PRO A 196 20.26 11.95 4.83
C PRO A 196 19.52 13.22 4.36
N ASP A 197 18.50 13.07 3.52
CA ASP A 197 17.78 14.19 2.90
C ASP A 197 16.26 13.98 3.06
N PRO A 198 15.68 14.52 4.14
CA PRO A 198 14.25 14.41 4.40
C PRO A 198 13.43 15.10 3.31
N ASP A 199 13.91 16.19 2.72
CA ASP A 199 13.23 16.86 1.60
C ASP A 199 13.07 15.91 0.41
N ALA A 200 14.15 15.24 0.01
CA ALA A 200 14.10 14.25 -1.06
C ALA A 200 13.18 13.06 -0.71
N TYR A 201 13.08 12.66 0.56
CA TYR A 201 12.17 11.59 1.00
C TYR A 201 10.71 11.95 0.68
N PHE A 202 10.20 13.10 1.16
CA PHE A 202 8.82 13.52 0.91
C PHE A 202 8.56 13.83 -0.57
N GLN A 203 9.57 14.35 -1.27
CA GLN A 203 9.50 14.63 -2.70
C GLN A 203 9.29 13.39 -3.56
N ARG A 204 9.93 12.25 -3.22
CA ARG A 204 9.72 10.96 -3.92
C ARG A 204 8.28 10.47 -3.75
N HIS A 205 7.74 10.60 -2.53
CA HIS A 205 6.36 10.24 -2.22
C HIS A 205 5.36 11.12 -2.97
N LEU A 206 5.59 12.45 -2.96
CA LEU A 206 4.77 13.39 -3.72
C LEU A 206 4.82 13.12 -5.23
N TYR A 207 6.00 12.78 -5.77
CA TYR A 207 6.20 12.43 -7.17
C TYR A 207 5.42 11.18 -7.60
N LEU A 208 5.41 10.14 -6.77
CA LEU A 208 4.67 8.89 -7.02
C LEU A 208 3.22 8.94 -6.53
N GLY A 209 2.82 10.06 -5.93
CA GLY A 209 1.51 10.24 -5.30
C GLY A 209 1.22 9.15 -4.27
N ALA A 210 2.22 8.82 -3.46
CA ALA A 210 2.11 7.95 -2.31
C ALA A 210 2.00 8.80 -1.04
N PHE A 211 1.05 8.47 -0.18
CA PHE A 211 0.86 9.12 1.11
C PHE A 211 1.76 8.45 2.14
N LEU A 212 1.97 9.14 3.27
CA LEU A 212 2.81 8.65 4.35
C LEU A 212 1.96 8.42 5.60
N THR A 213 2.27 7.38 6.35
CA THR A 213 1.76 7.23 7.72
C THR A 213 2.28 8.39 8.56
N ALA A 214 1.38 9.17 9.15
CA ALA A 214 1.76 10.23 10.06
C ALA A 214 2.30 9.65 11.38
N PRO A 215 3.27 10.30 12.04
CA PRO A 215 3.69 9.92 13.39
C PRO A 215 2.51 9.97 14.37
N TYR A 216 2.38 8.96 15.23
CA TYR A 216 1.36 8.94 16.30
C TYR A 216 1.85 8.20 17.55
N PRO A 217 1.41 8.59 18.76
CA PRO A 217 1.86 7.94 20.01
C PRO A 217 1.46 6.47 20.09
N GLY A 218 2.36 5.62 20.58
CA GLY A 218 2.10 4.19 20.77
C GLY A 218 2.14 3.35 19.49
N ASN A 219 2.62 3.92 18.39
CA ASN A 219 2.95 3.19 17.18
C ASN A 219 4.10 2.20 17.43
N ASP A 220 3.94 0.96 16.99
CA ASP A 220 4.90 -0.13 17.20
C ASP A 220 5.60 -0.59 15.91
N HIS A 221 5.14 -0.10 14.74
CA HIS A 221 5.66 -0.50 13.41
C HIS A 221 6.05 0.67 12.51
N CYS A 222 5.77 1.90 12.92
CA CYS A 222 6.04 3.10 12.16
C CYS A 222 6.60 4.20 13.08
N ILE A 223 7.04 5.28 12.45
CA ILE A 223 7.68 6.41 13.09
C ILE A 223 6.84 6.94 14.28
N LEU A 224 7.52 7.15 15.40
CA LEU A 224 6.96 7.79 16.59
C LEU A 224 7.02 9.32 16.46
N PRO A 225 6.21 10.07 17.23
CA PRO A 225 6.28 11.52 17.29
C PRO A 225 7.71 11.98 17.61
N ASP A 226 8.23 12.86 16.77
CA ASP A 226 9.57 13.46 16.88
C ASP A 226 9.51 14.85 16.24
N ALA A 227 9.87 15.88 17.00
CA ALA A 227 9.66 17.28 16.58
C ALA A 227 10.43 17.65 15.30
N GLU A 228 11.60 17.03 15.06
CA GLU A 228 12.38 17.29 13.85
C GLU A 228 11.75 16.62 12.63
N ALA A 229 11.30 15.37 12.78
CA ALA A 229 10.61 14.64 11.73
C ALA A 229 9.25 15.27 11.39
N GLU A 230 8.43 15.59 12.41
CA GLU A 230 7.08 16.15 12.28
C GLU A 230 7.06 17.45 11.48
N LYS A 231 8.12 18.25 11.59
CA LYS A 231 8.29 19.46 10.77
C LYS A 231 8.09 19.17 9.27
N TYR A 232 8.66 18.07 8.76
CA TYR A 232 8.56 17.74 7.34
C TYR A 232 7.16 17.23 6.97
N TYR A 233 6.50 16.48 7.86
CA TYR A 233 5.09 16.08 7.68
C TYR A 233 4.18 17.31 7.59
N LEU A 234 4.39 18.32 8.44
CA LEU A 234 3.64 19.57 8.41
C LEU A 234 3.96 20.40 7.16
N ASP A 235 5.22 20.45 6.76
CA ASP A 235 5.65 21.22 5.59
C ASP A 235 5.08 20.66 4.28
N TYR A 236 5.06 19.33 4.13
CA TYR A 236 4.59 18.65 2.91
C TYR A 236 3.12 18.24 2.96
N GLY A 237 2.50 18.20 4.15
CA GLY A 237 1.10 17.81 4.36
C GLY A 237 0.09 18.54 3.46
N PRO A 238 0.16 19.88 3.30
CA PRO A 238 -0.70 20.61 2.37
C PRO A 238 -0.52 20.17 0.90
N MET A 239 0.69 19.80 0.50
CA MET A 239 1.00 19.34 -0.86
C MET A 239 0.46 17.93 -1.11
N LEU A 240 0.60 17.02 -0.14
CA LEU A 240 -0.01 15.68 -0.20
C LEU A 240 -1.55 15.77 -0.18
N THR A 241 -2.11 16.66 0.63
CA THR A 241 -3.56 16.90 0.68
C THR A 241 -4.10 17.38 -0.67
N ALA A 242 -3.35 18.22 -1.37
CA ALA A 242 -3.74 18.72 -2.69
C ALA A 242 -3.82 17.63 -3.78
N ILE A 243 -3.14 16.50 -3.58
CA ILE A 243 -3.21 15.33 -4.47
C ILE A 243 -4.07 14.20 -3.89
N LYS A 244 -4.88 14.46 -2.87
CA LYS A 244 -5.90 13.50 -2.42
C LYS A 244 -6.81 13.14 -3.60
N GLU A 245 -7.19 11.87 -3.69
CA GLU A 245 -7.99 11.30 -4.79
C GLU A 245 -7.31 11.42 -6.17
N ARG A 246 -5.97 11.48 -6.20
CA ARG A 246 -5.22 11.60 -7.45
C ARG A 246 -5.42 10.42 -8.39
N GLU A 247 -5.76 10.74 -9.63
CA GLU A 247 -5.65 9.86 -10.79
C GLU A 247 -4.34 10.16 -11.54
N TRP A 248 -3.64 9.13 -12.00
CA TRP A 248 -2.47 9.31 -12.87
C TRP A 248 -2.89 9.86 -14.24
N LEU A 249 -2.17 10.88 -14.72
CA LEU A 249 -2.35 11.37 -16.08
C LEU A 249 -1.40 10.63 -17.03
N LEU A 250 -1.94 9.61 -17.70
CA LEU A 250 -1.17 8.70 -18.57
C LEU A 250 -1.01 9.17 -20.03
N ALA A 251 -1.32 10.43 -20.31
CA ALA A 251 -1.12 10.98 -21.64
C ALA A 251 0.38 11.06 -21.98
N PRO A 252 0.79 10.67 -23.21
CA PRO A 252 2.20 10.72 -23.60
C PRO A 252 2.80 12.10 -23.42
N HIS A 253 3.96 12.16 -22.76
CA HIS A 253 4.74 13.39 -22.56
C HIS A 253 3.97 14.57 -21.93
N VAL A 254 2.94 14.28 -21.11
CA VAL A 254 2.10 15.29 -20.44
C VAL A 254 2.90 16.34 -19.67
N VAL A 255 4.02 15.94 -19.08
CA VAL A 255 4.99 16.82 -18.44
C VAL A 255 6.40 16.37 -18.79
N GLN A 256 7.29 17.33 -19.05
CA GLN A 256 8.70 17.11 -19.31
C GLN A 256 9.52 18.21 -18.63
N VAL A 257 10.54 17.82 -17.85
CA VAL A 257 11.55 18.74 -17.36
C VAL A 257 12.52 19.04 -18.50
N ILE A 258 12.74 20.31 -18.81
CA ILE A 258 13.55 20.75 -19.97
C ILE A 258 15.04 20.77 -19.61
N ASN A 259 15.36 21.16 -18.38
CA ASN A 259 16.73 21.33 -17.91
C ASN A 259 16.87 20.98 -16.42
N GLY A 260 18.09 20.59 -16.03
CA GLY A 260 18.44 20.32 -14.64
C GLY A 260 17.99 18.95 -14.11
N PRO A 261 18.20 18.69 -12.81
CA PRO A 261 18.00 17.37 -12.21
C PRO A 261 16.55 17.10 -11.79
N ALA A 262 15.68 18.10 -11.84
CA ALA A 262 14.31 18.00 -11.35
C ALA A 262 13.54 16.86 -12.07
N LYS A 263 12.57 16.31 -11.36
CA LYS A 263 11.60 15.33 -11.87
C LYS A 263 10.21 15.94 -11.78
N ALA A 264 9.35 15.58 -12.71
CA ALA A 264 7.96 16.03 -12.69
C ALA A 264 7.01 14.93 -13.10
N ASN A 265 5.87 14.87 -12.43
CA ASN A 265 4.76 13.96 -12.74
C ASN A 265 3.47 14.77 -12.85
N ALA A 266 2.39 14.16 -13.32
CA ALA A 266 1.10 14.84 -13.47
C ALA A 266 -0.05 13.96 -12.97
N PHE A 267 -0.89 14.58 -12.16
CA PHE A 267 -2.09 13.98 -11.60
C PHE A 267 -3.32 14.81 -11.98
N LYS A 268 -4.46 14.15 -12.02
CA LYS A 268 -5.76 14.81 -11.90
C LYS A 268 -6.24 14.64 -10.48
N ALA A 269 -6.53 15.75 -9.81
CA ALA A 269 -7.04 15.75 -8.44
C ALA A 269 -8.02 16.92 -8.28
N ASN A 270 -9.18 16.67 -7.65
CA ASN A 270 -10.20 17.70 -7.39
C ASN A 270 -10.60 18.51 -8.65
N GLY A 271 -10.72 17.83 -9.79
CA GLY A 271 -11.07 18.46 -11.07
C GLY A 271 -9.98 19.32 -11.71
N LYS A 272 -8.75 19.30 -11.17
CA LYS A 272 -7.61 20.10 -11.65
C LYS A 272 -6.47 19.21 -12.11
N VAL A 273 -5.57 19.78 -12.91
CA VAL A 273 -4.26 19.17 -13.18
C VAL A 273 -3.30 19.64 -12.11
N VAL A 274 -2.67 18.69 -11.41
CA VAL A 274 -1.70 18.94 -10.35
C VAL A 274 -0.37 18.29 -10.74
N ILE A 275 0.70 19.08 -10.72
CA ILE A 275 2.02 18.68 -11.23
C ILE A 275 3.05 18.89 -10.12
N PRO A 276 3.47 17.83 -9.42
CA PRO A 276 4.66 17.91 -8.58
C PRO A 276 5.90 18.12 -9.47
N VAL A 277 6.69 19.14 -9.17
CA VAL A 277 8.03 19.38 -9.68
C VAL A 277 8.98 19.26 -8.50
N VAL A 278 9.75 18.18 -8.48
CA VAL A 278 10.51 17.75 -7.30
C VAL A 278 11.96 17.44 -7.65
N LEU A 279 12.75 17.13 -6.64
CA LEU A 279 14.15 16.71 -6.75
C LEU A 279 15.01 17.70 -7.55
N GLY A 280 14.69 18.99 -7.45
CA GLY A 280 15.48 20.06 -8.05
C GLY A 280 16.82 20.31 -7.35
N GLY A 281 17.08 19.66 -6.22
CA GLY A 281 18.27 19.90 -5.40
C GLY A 281 18.37 21.35 -4.95
N GLY A 282 19.57 21.93 -5.00
CA GLY A 282 19.81 23.34 -4.68
C GLY A 282 19.38 24.34 -5.76
N THR A 283 18.75 23.90 -6.85
CA THR A 283 18.31 24.84 -7.90
C THR A 283 17.09 25.64 -7.44
N GLY A 284 17.13 26.96 -7.63
CA GLY A 284 16.00 27.84 -7.29
C GLY A 284 14.87 27.86 -8.32
N LYS A 285 15.03 27.16 -9.45
CA LYS A 285 14.04 27.10 -10.54
C LYS A 285 14.23 25.86 -11.41
N ALA A 286 13.14 25.38 -12.01
CA ALA A 286 13.13 24.37 -13.07
C ALA A 286 12.23 24.80 -14.23
N SER A 287 12.64 24.54 -15.47
CA SER A 287 11.79 24.76 -16.64
C SER A 287 11.06 23.47 -16.99
N VAL A 288 9.73 23.52 -17.07
CA VAL A 288 8.89 22.38 -17.47
C VAL A 288 8.10 22.71 -18.72
N MET A 289 7.93 21.71 -19.59
CA MET A 289 7.03 21.74 -20.72
C MET A 289 5.84 20.84 -20.42
N LEU A 290 4.66 21.43 -20.47
CA LEU A 290 3.39 20.75 -20.29
C LEU A 290 2.73 20.55 -21.65
N ARG A 291 2.23 19.35 -21.89
CA ARG A 291 1.40 19.02 -23.05
C ARG A 291 0.03 18.65 -22.50
N LEU A 292 -0.84 19.64 -22.34
CA LEU A 292 -2.12 19.45 -21.69
C LEU A 292 -3.02 18.65 -22.64
N PRO A 293 -3.39 17.39 -22.30
CA PRO A 293 -4.14 16.53 -23.22
C PRO A 293 -5.63 16.91 -23.27
N PHE A 294 -6.06 17.92 -22.50
CA PHE A 294 -7.45 18.18 -22.23
C PHE A 294 -7.99 19.33 -23.09
N THR A 295 -8.69 18.96 -24.16
CA THR A 295 -9.90 19.71 -24.56
C THR A 295 -10.92 19.75 -23.41
N ALA A 296 -10.88 18.77 -22.50
CA ALA A 296 -11.75 18.59 -21.34
C ALA A 296 -11.67 19.67 -20.24
N LEU A 297 -10.64 20.51 -20.20
CA LEU A 297 -10.69 21.68 -19.32
C LEU A 297 -11.79 22.65 -19.79
N ASN A 298 -12.16 22.62 -21.08
CA ASN A 298 -13.08 23.56 -21.72
C ASN A 298 -12.80 25.03 -21.30
N LYS A 299 -11.52 25.32 -21.03
CA LYS A 299 -11.05 26.63 -20.56
C LYS A 299 -10.40 27.36 -21.71
N LYS A 300 -10.82 28.61 -21.91
CA LYS A 300 -10.13 29.55 -22.81
C LYS A 300 -8.92 30.21 -22.13
N LYS A 301 -8.93 30.26 -20.79
CA LYS A 301 -7.90 30.86 -19.95
C LYS A 301 -7.63 29.95 -18.77
N LEU A 302 -6.35 29.76 -18.48
CA LEU A 302 -5.84 28.95 -17.38
C LEU A 302 -5.39 29.84 -16.23
N GLN A 303 -5.72 29.44 -15.00
CA GLN A 303 -5.04 29.95 -13.81
C GLN A 303 -4.00 28.93 -13.37
N ILE A 304 -2.78 29.41 -13.15
CA ILE A 304 -1.66 28.56 -12.75
C ILE A 304 -1.22 29.01 -11.38
N LYS A 305 -1.32 28.11 -10.42
CA LYS A 305 -0.94 28.34 -9.02
C LYS A 305 0.20 27.43 -8.63
N VAL A 306 0.94 27.83 -7.61
CA VAL A 306 2.05 27.07 -7.05
C VAL A 306 1.94 27.00 -5.52
N LEU A 307 2.29 25.86 -4.97
CA LEU A 307 2.40 25.59 -3.54
C LEU A 307 3.81 25.06 -3.25
N TYR A 308 4.38 25.46 -2.12
CA TYR A 308 5.74 25.10 -1.70
C TYR A 308 5.72 24.37 -0.36
N PRO A 309 6.75 23.56 -0.05
CA PRO A 309 6.91 23.00 1.30
C PRO A 309 6.91 24.10 2.36
N GLY A 310 6.19 23.88 3.46
CA GLY A 310 6.05 24.83 4.57
C GLY A 310 5.03 25.93 4.32
N GLN A 311 4.23 25.83 3.26
CA GLN A 311 3.18 26.79 2.95
C GLN A 311 1.81 26.13 2.87
N ALA A 312 0.79 26.80 3.42
CA ALA A 312 -0.59 26.34 3.39
C ALA A 312 -1.42 26.97 2.26
N LYS A 313 -0.96 28.09 1.67
CA LYS A 313 -1.72 28.86 0.68
C LYS A 313 -1.06 28.78 -0.69
N TRP A 314 -1.89 28.49 -1.69
CA TRP A 314 -1.52 28.58 -3.11
C TRP A 314 -1.20 30.03 -3.49
N GLN A 315 -0.11 30.20 -4.24
CA GLN A 315 0.29 31.48 -4.83
C GLN A 315 -0.01 31.47 -6.33
N VAL A 316 -0.42 32.60 -6.88
CA VAL A 316 -0.61 32.72 -8.33
C VAL A 316 0.75 32.79 -9.00
N LEU A 317 1.02 31.84 -9.90
CA LEU A 317 2.23 31.82 -10.73
C LEU A 317 1.98 32.54 -12.07
N LYS A 318 0.84 32.24 -12.72
CA LYS A 318 0.36 32.97 -13.90
C LYS A 318 -1.16 33.05 -13.85
N ASN A 319 -1.72 34.17 -14.31
CA ASN A 319 -3.16 34.38 -14.40
C ASN A 319 -3.58 34.64 -15.85
N ASN A 320 -4.83 34.30 -16.19
CA ASN A 320 -5.40 34.54 -17.52
C ASN A 320 -4.53 34.02 -18.68
N THR A 321 -3.79 32.93 -18.47
CA THR A 321 -2.90 32.37 -19.51
C THR A 321 -3.77 31.78 -20.62
N PRO A 322 -3.64 32.22 -21.88
CA PRO A 322 -4.40 31.62 -22.98
C PRO A 322 -4.17 30.12 -23.02
N PHE A 323 -5.24 29.36 -23.26
CA PHE A 323 -5.09 27.92 -23.46
C PHE A 323 -4.16 27.66 -24.65
N ALA A 324 -3.19 26.78 -24.44
CA ALA A 324 -2.30 26.26 -25.48
C ALA A 324 -2.10 24.77 -25.25
N GLN A 325 -2.02 23.99 -26.34
CA GLN A 325 -1.74 22.56 -26.26
C GLN A 325 -0.39 22.27 -25.60
N THR A 326 0.58 23.17 -25.80
CA THR A 326 1.88 23.12 -25.15
C THR A 326 2.11 24.40 -24.38
N LEU A 327 2.58 24.26 -23.14
CA LEU A 327 2.88 25.38 -22.25
C LEU A 327 4.26 25.20 -21.61
N LYS A 328 5.14 26.16 -21.80
CA LYS A 328 6.43 26.24 -21.10
C LYS A 328 6.28 27.08 -19.83
N LEU A 329 6.68 26.52 -18.69
CA LEU A 329 6.66 27.18 -17.39
C LEU A 329 8.05 27.17 -16.77
N ASP A 330 8.50 28.33 -16.33
CA ASP A 330 9.62 28.43 -15.39
C ASP A 330 9.03 28.43 -13.99
N VAL A 331 9.35 27.38 -13.23
CA VAL A 331 8.76 27.07 -11.94
C VAL A 331 9.82 27.38 -10.89
N PRO A 332 9.63 28.43 -10.06
CA PRO A 332 10.50 28.64 -8.90
C PRO A 332 10.40 27.41 -7.99
N LEU A 333 11.50 27.03 -7.35
CA LEU A 333 11.53 25.90 -6.43
C LEU A 333 11.92 26.39 -5.04
N LYS A 334 11.32 25.78 -4.01
CA LYS A 334 11.78 25.92 -2.62
C LYS A 334 12.13 24.55 -2.09
N ARG A 335 13.34 24.42 -1.55
CA ARG A 335 13.90 23.13 -1.10
C ARG A 335 13.86 22.06 -2.21
N GLY A 336 14.10 22.48 -3.45
CA GLY A 336 14.04 21.61 -4.63
C GLY A 336 12.63 21.17 -5.07
N CYS A 337 11.56 21.74 -4.50
CA CYS A 337 10.18 21.31 -4.71
C CYS A 337 9.21 22.46 -5.01
N ALA A 338 8.20 22.16 -5.82
CA ALA A 338 7.00 22.94 -6.03
C ALA A 338 5.84 22.01 -6.46
N LEU A 339 4.61 22.34 -6.08
CA LEU A 339 3.41 21.70 -6.58
C LEU A 339 2.64 22.72 -7.40
N ILE A 340 2.38 22.44 -8.67
CA ILE A 340 1.65 23.32 -9.58
C ILE A 340 0.20 22.85 -9.64
N SER A 341 -0.74 23.78 -9.67
CA SER A 341 -2.16 23.50 -9.97
C SER A 341 -2.58 24.34 -11.18
N ILE A 342 -3.30 23.70 -12.10
CA ILE A 342 -3.86 24.32 -13.31
C ILE A 342 -5.37 24.09 -13.29
N ASP A 343 -6.13 25.19 -13.38
CA ASP A 343 -7.59 25.22 -13.39
C ASP A 343 -8.21 25.93 -14.62
#